data_AF-A0A853EY60-F1
#
_entry.id   AF-A0A853EY60-F1
#
_cell.length_a   1.000
_cell.length_b   1.000
_cell.length_c   1.000
_cell.angle_alpha   90.00
_cell.angle_beta   90.00
_cell.angle_gamma   90.00
#
_symmetry.space_group_name_H-M   'P 1'
#
loop_
_entity.id
_entity.type
_entity.pdbx_description
1 polymer ?
#
loop_
_entity_poly.entity_id
_entity_poly.type
_entity_poly.pdbx_seq_one_letter_code
_entity_poly.pdbx_strand_id
1 'polypeptide(L)' 'MRIKGTLKYYQNTGTTSNPAYEVKTGDSNPFNGIDVGLYSTPTLADIDGDGDLDLVVGESMAPLNTIKIQALLLTLLMK' A
#
# COMPACT_ATOMS: atom_id res chain seq x y z
N MET A 1 -8.76 -9.84 19.88
CA MET A 1 -9.10 -9.94 18.43
C MET A 1 -8.09 -9.09 17.67
N ARG A 2 -7.40 -9.63 16.65
CA ARG A 2 -6.55 -8.82 15.77
C ARG A 2 -7.46 -8.15 14.73
N ILE A 3 -7.50 -6.82 14.71
CA ILE A 3 -8.22 -6.08 13.67
C ILE A 3 -7.35 -6.08 12.41
N LYS A 4 -7.99 -6.27 11.26
CA LYS A 4 -7.32 -6.37 9.96
C LYS A 4 -7.10 -4.98 9.36
N GLY A 5 -5.88 -4.73 8.89
CA GLY A 5 -5.49 -3.56 8.10
C GLY A 5 -5.06 -3.97 6.71
N THR A 6 -5.95 -4.63 5.97
CA THR A 6 -5.66 -5.09 4.60
C THR A 6 -5.71 -3.94 3.61
N LEU A 7 -4.85 -4.00 2.59
CA LEU A 7 -4.75 -2.98 1.55
C LEU A 7 -5.65 -3.33 0.36
N LYS A 8 -6.45 -2.36 -0.08
CA LYS A 8 -7.22 -2.44 -1.33
C LYS A 8 -6.46 -1.72 -2.44
N TYR A 9 -6.40 -2.35 -3.61
CA TYR A 9 -5.80 -1.76 -4.80
C TYR A 9 -6.87 -1.42 -5.83
N TYR A 10 -6.83 -0.17 -6.32
CA TYR A 10 -7.69 0.34 -7.38
C TYR A 10 -6.79 0.79 -8.53
N GLN A 11 -6.92 0.16 -9.69
CA GLN A 11 -6.16 0.52 -10.87
C GLN A 11 -7.00 1.45 -11.76
N ASN A 12 -6.43 2.58 -12.18
CA ASN A 12 -7.03 3.39 -13.24
C ASN A 12 -6.82 2.69 -14.59
N THR A 13 -7.90 2.23 -15.22
CA THR A 13 -7.92 1.64 -16.57
C THR A 13 -8.42 2.62 -17.63
N GLY A 14 -8.83 3.82 -17.21
CA GLY A 14 -9.19 4.94 -18.10
C GLY A 14 -7.97 5.78 -18.47
N THR A 15 -8.18 7.08 -18.71
CA THR A 15 -7.10 8.04 -18.97
C THR A 15 -6.88 8.94 -17.75
N THR A 16 -5.85 9.79 -17.80
CA THR A 16 -5.62 10.83 -16.79
C THR A 16 -6.73 11.89 -16.78
N SER A 17 -7.35 12.15 -17.93
CA SER A 17 -8.44 13.13 -18.11
C SER A 17 -9.84 12.54 -17.96
N ASN A 18 -10.00 11.22 -18.08
CA ASN A 18 -11.25 10.50 -17.85
C ASN A 18 -10.94 9.19 -17.11
N PRO A 19 -10.76 9.24 -15.78
CA PRO A 19 -10.34 8.09 -15.00
C PRO A 19 -11.47 7.07 -14.85
N ALA A 20 -11.12 5.79 -14.89
CA ALA A 20 -12.01 4.68 -14.61
C ALA A 20 -11.28 3.70 -13.68
N TYR A 21 -11.77 3.54 -12.44
CA TYR A 21 -11.09 2.72 -11.44
C TYR A 21 -11.72 1.33 -11.31
N GLU A 22 -10.88 0.31 -11.41
CA GLU A 22 -11.25 -1.08 -11.18
C GLU A 22 -10.57 -1.59 -9.90
N VAL A 23 -11.34 -2.22 -9.02
CA VAL A 23 -10.76 -2.89 -7.84
C VAL A 23 -10.06 -4.17 -8.27
N LYS A 24 -8.81 -4.34 -7.86
CA LYS A 24 -8.06 -5.58 -8.05
C LYS A 24 -8.05 -6.39 -6.76
N THR A 25 -8.20 -7.70 -6.88
CA THR A 25 -8.31 -8.65 -5.77
C THR A 25 -7.49 -9.90 -6.04
N GLY A 26 -7.24 -10.71 -5.00
CA GLY A 26 -6.44 -11.92 -5.12
C GLY A 26 -5.04 -11.61 -5.64
N ASP A 27 -4.53 -12.46 -6.54
CA ASP A 27 -3.19 -12.32 -7.12
C ASP A 27 -3.01 -11.06 -7.99
N SER A 28 -4.12 -10.44 -8.43
CA SER A 28 -4.09 -9.17 -9.16
C SER A 28 -3.89 -7.95 -8.26
N ASN A 29 -3.99 -8.11 -6.94
CA ASN A 29 -3.65 -7.07 -5.98
C ASN A 29 -2.20 -7.30 -5.50
N PRO A 30 -1.23 -6.43 -5.84
CA PRO A 30 0.16 -6.59 -5.42
C PRO A 30 0.35 -6.52 -3.90
N PHE A 31 -0.66 -6.01 -3.18
CA PHE A 31 -0.69 -5.93 -1.71
C PHE A 31 -1.53 -7.04 -1.06
N ASN A 32 -1.96 -8.04 -1.83
CA ASN A 32 -2.76 -9.14 -1.30
C ASN A 32 -2.02 -9.89 -0.19
N GLY A 33 -2.72 -10.24 0.88
CA GLY A 33 -2.12 -10.90 2.04
C GLY A 33 -1.37 -9.99 3.02
N ILE A 34 -1.13 -8.72 2.67
CA ILE A 34 -0.58 -7.74 3.61
C ILE A 34 -1.67 -7.32 4.61
N ASP A 35 -1.39 -7.54 5.89
CA ASP A 35 -2.24 -7.15 7.01
C ASP A 35 -1.42 -6.33 8.00
N VAL A 36 -1.48 -5.00 7.84
CA VAL A 36 -0.68 -4.05 8.61
C VAL A 36 -1.14 -3.99 10.07
N GLY A 37 -2.45 -4.11 10.32
CA GLY A 37 -3.05 -3.95 11.63
C GLY A 37 -3.91 -2.70 11.74
N LEU A 38 -4.21 -2.29 12.97
CA LEU A 38 -5.15 -1.20 13.24
C LEU A 38 -4.45 0.16 13.05
N TYR A 39 -5.15 1.17 12.54
CA TYR A 39 -4.53 2.47 12.25
C TYR A 39 -3.38 2.35 11.24
N SER A 40 -3.57 1.52 10.21
CA SER A 40 -2.66 1.50 9.08
C SER A 40 -2.58 2.89 8.44
N THR A 41 -1.37 3.37 8.25
CA THR A 41 -1.06 4.72 7.78
C THR A 41 -0.22 4.62 6.51
N PRO A 42 -0.85 4.47 5.32
CA PRO A 42 -0.14 4.40 4.05
C PRO A 42 0.39 5.77 3.64
N THR A 43 1.54 5.82 2.99
CA THR A 43 2.19 7.01 2.44
C THR A 43 2.93 6.63 1.16
N LEU A 44 2.94 7.53 0.17
CA LEU A 44 3.71 7.37 -1.05
C LEU A 44 4.97 8.23 -0.99
N ALA A 45 6.13 7.64 -1.29
CA ALA A 45 7.41 8.33 -1.38
C ALA A 45 8.35 7.56 -2.32
N ASP A 46 9.19 8.26 -3.06
CA ASP A 46 10.30 7.67 -3.83
C ASP A 46 11.46 7.39 -2.85
N ILE A 47 11.59 6.13 -2.39
CA ILE A 47 12.56 5.77 -1.34
C ILE A 47 13.92 5.41 -1.92
N ASP A 48 13.96 4.84 -3.13
CA ASP A 48 15.21 4.37 -3.75
C ASP A 48 15.76 5.30 -4.86
N GLY A 49 15.03 6.37 -5.18
CA GLY A 49 15.51 7.47 -6.01
C GLY A 49 15.42 7.21 -7.51
N ASP A 50 14.55 6.30 -7.94
CA ASP A 50 14.36 5.95 -9.34
C ASP A 50 13.28 6.77 -10.07
N GLY A 51 12.54 7.58 -9.31
CA GLY A 51 11.49 8.48 -9.79
C GLY A 51 10.07 7.88 -9.78
N ASP A 52 9.92 6.60 -9.42
CA ASP A 52 8.62 5.98 -9.16
C ASP A 52 8.26 6.09 -7.66
N LEU A 53 6.96 6.20 -7.35
CA LEU A 53 6.51 6.30 -5.95
C LEU A 53 6.32 4.92 -5.32
N ASP A 54 6.98 4.68 -4.18
CA ASP A 54 6.81 3.49 -3.36
C ASP A 54 5.68 3.63 -2.35
N LEU A 55 5.00 2.52 -2.06
CA LEU A 55 4.05 2.45 -0.95
C LEU A 55 4.75 2.07 0.36
N VAL A 56 4.80 3.03 1.28
CA VAL A 56 5.18 2.82 2.68
C VAL A 56 3.92 2.65 3.49
N VAL A 57 3.85 1.62 4.33
CA VAL A 57 2.73 1.46 5.24
C VAL A 57 3.20 1.09 6.65
N GLY A 58 2.73 1.86 7.62
CA GLY A 58 2.98 1.62 9.04
C GLY A 58 1.69 1.41 9.81
N GLU A 59 1.80 0.92 11.05
CA GLU A 59 0.72 0.85 12.03
C GLU A 59 0.99 1.90 13.12
N SER A 60 -0.02 2.71 13.49
CA SER A 60 0.10 3.67 14.60
C SER A 60 -0.86 3.33 15.73
N MET A 61 -0.41 2.54 16.71
CA MET A 61 -1.14 2.34 17.96
C MET A 61 -0.53 3.19 19.08
N ALA A 62 -1.30 4.08 19.71
CA ALA A 62 -0.96 4.60 21.04
C ALA A 62 -1.44 3.58 22.10
N PRO A 63 -0.67 3.18 23.13
CA PRO A 63 0.41 3.92 23.81
C PRO A 63 1.78 3.21 23.80
N LEU A 64 2.01 2.23 22.93
CA LEU A 64 3.35 1.67 22.72
C LEU A 64 3.88 2.30 21.45
N ASN A 65 4.88 3.18 21.57
CA ASN A 65 5.59 3.92 20.51
C ASN A 65 6.32 3.01 19.49
N THR A 66 5.75 1.87 19.12
CA THR A 66 6.28 0.95 18.14
C THR A 66 5.72 1.33 16.79
N ILE A 67 6.48 2.13 16.04
CA ILE A 67 6.24 2.27 14.60
C ILE A 67 6.71 0.97 13.97
N LYS A 68 5.78 0.03 13.73
CA LYS A 68 6.09 -1.13 12.90
C LYS A 68 6.00 -0.71 11.44
N ILE A 69 7.15 -0.35 10.87
CA ILE A 69 7.27 -0.08 9.44
C ILE A 69 7.32 -1.44 8.74
N GLN A 70 6.24 -1.82 8.06
CA GLN A 70 6.31 -2.91 7.09
C GLN A 70 6.60 -2.24 5.75
N ALA A 71 7.88 -1.96 5.49
CA ALA A 71 8.31 -1.52 4.18
C ALA A 71 8.13 -2.71 3.22
N LEU A 72 7.12 -2.63 2.36
CA LEU A 72 7.08 -3.50 1.19
C LEU A 72 8.01 -2.85 0.18
N LEU A 73 9.27 -3.29 0.15
CA LEU A 73 10.18 -2.99 -0.94
C LEU A 73 9.63 -3.72 -2.17
N LEU A 74 8.75 -3.07 -2.92
CA LEU A 74 8.26 -3.57 -4.19
C LEU A 74 8.76 -2.70 -5.33
N THR A 75 10.06 -2.39 -5.36
CA THR A 75 10.71 -2.06 -6.64
C THR A 75 10.98 -3.35 -7.42
N LEU A 76 9.88 -3.90 -7.93
CA LEU A 76 9.81 -4.75 -9.11
C LEU A 76 8.32 -4.88 -9.43
N LEU A 77 7.76 -3.98 -10.26
CA LEU A 77 6.55 -4.17 -11.12
C LEU A 77 5.95 -2.83 -11.57
N MET A 78 6.74 -1.94 -12.18
CA MET A 78 6.25 -1.03 -13.23
C MET A 78 7.23 -0.98 -14.42
N LYS A 79 7.80 -2.13 -14.76
CA LYS A 79 8.12 -2.54 -16.13
C LYS A 79 7.32 -3.79 -16.47
#